data_AF-A0A421DU90-F1
#
_entry.id   AF-A0A421DU90-F1
#
_cell.length_a   1.000
_cell.length_b   1.000
_cell.length_c   1.000
_cell.angle_alpha   90.00
_cell.angle_beta   90.00
_cell.angle_gamma   90.00
#
_symmetry.space_group_name_H-M   'P 1'
#
loop_
_entity.id
_entity.type
_entity.pdbx_description
1 polymer ?
#
loop_
_entity_poly.entity_id
_entity_poly.type
_entity_poly.pdbx_seq_one_letter_code
_entity_poly.pdbx_strand_id
1 'polypeptide(L)'
;PVTPRAVRWLATLLLLVGASAQANLRLVLDPEGLSGTERRASQSLLEQAAAALPPSFVQRLDREVSVRWSDDLPAEVYGRTTRLDALVLNAALLPRLIDPQQAEAPSGRTHGSLQRELLATVLHELTHLYDRAQLWPQEQRQLQWR
;
A
#
# COMPACT_ATOMS: atom_id res chain seq x y z
N PRO A 1 33.44 -21.40 -37.55
CA PRO A 1 32.79 -20.15 -38.02
C PRO A 1 31.31 -20.11 -37.63
N VAL A 2 31.01 -19.54 -36.46
CA VAL A 2 29.62 -19.33 -36.01
C VAL A 2 29.03 -18.23 -36.89
N THR A 3 27.94 -18.52 -37.59
CA THR A 3 27.32 -17.57 -38.52
C THR A 3 26.77 -16.36 -37.76
N PRO A 4 26.96 -15.12 -38.26
CA PRO A 4 26.59 -13.88 -37.55
C PRO A 4 25.09 -13.72 -37.33
N ARG A 5 24.27 -14.59 -37.94
CA ARG A 5 22.82 -14.66 -37.76
C ARG A 5 22.44 -15.36 -36.45
N ALA A 6 23.16 -16.42 -36.05
CA ALA A 6 22.85 -17.17 -34.82
C ALA A 6 23.11 -16.34 -33.55
N VAL A 7 24.13 -15.47 -33.59
CA VAL A 7 24.48 -14.55 -32.49
C VAL A 7 23.40 -13.47 -32.28
N ARG A 8 22.75 -13.00 -33.36
CA ARG A 8 21.67 -12.01 -33.26
C ARG A 8 20.40 -12.57 -32.62
N TRP A 9 20.08 -13.85 -32.86
CA TRP A 9 18.93 -14.50 -32.23
C TRP A 9 19.14 -14.81 -30.75
N LEU A 10 20.35 -15.18 -30.35
CA LEU A 10 20.73 -15.38 -28.95
C LEU A 10 20.69 -14.07 -28.14
N ALA A 11 21.09 -12.94 -28.74
CA ALA A 11 21.00 -11.64 -28.08
C ALA A 11 19.55 -11.18 -27.84
N THR A 12 18.63 -11.45 -28.76
CA THR A 12 17.19 -11.14 -28.57
C THR A 12 16.51 -12.02 -27.52
N LEU A 13 16.94 -13.28 -27.36
CA LEU A 13 16.42 -14.16 -26.31
C LEU A 13 16.94 -13.80 -24.91
N LEU A 14 18.17 -13.26 -24.80
CA LEU A 14 18.71 -12.79 -23.52
C LEU A 14 18.06 -11.49 -23.02
N LEU A 15 17.54 -10.64 -23.92
CA LEU A 15 16.90 -9.38 -23.57
C LEU A 15 15.45 -9.53 -23.07
N LEU A 16 14.81 -10.68 -23.24
CA LEU A 16 13.44 -10.92 -22.77
C LEU A 16 13.34 -11.45 -21.32
N VAL A 17 14.46 -11.84 -20.70
CA VAL A 17 14.44 -12.43 -19.34
C VAL A 17 14.44 -11.36 -18.24
N GLY A 18 14.81 -10.11 -18.55
CA GLY A 18 14.96 -9.04 -17.56
C GLY A 18 13.74 -8.15 -17.32
N ALA A 19 12.69 -8.26 -18.13
CA ALA A 19 11.51 -7.40 -18.05
C ALA A 19 10.32 -8.12 -17.39
N SER A 20 10.54 -8.76 -16.24
CA SER A 20 9.43 -8.98 -15.32
C SER A 20 9.10 -7.62 -14.72
N ALA A 21 8.22 -6.86 -15.38
CA ALA A 21 7.48 -5.81 -14.70
C ALA A 21 6.68 -6.54 -13.61
N GLN A 22 7.27 -6.68 -12.42
CA GLN A 22 6.58 -7.25 -11.28
C GLN A 22 5.53 -6.23 -10.87
N ALA A 23 4.37 -6.42 -11.45
CA ALA A 23 3.15 -5.80 -11.06
C ALA A 23 2.89 -6.26 -9.60
N ASN A 24 3.02 -5.32 -8.67
CA ASN A 24 3.13 -5.55 -7.24
C ASN A 24 2.44 -4.38 -6.52
N LEU A 25 1.69 -4.68 -5.45
CA LEU A 25 1.11 -3.66 -4.56
C LEU A 25 2.18 -2.68 -4.08
N ARG A 26 1.95 -1.38 -4.31
CA ARG A 26 2.79 -0.30 -3.79
C ARG A 26 1.96 0.62 -2.93
N LEU A 27 2.33 0.78 -1.67
CA LEU A 27 1.76 1.81 -0.79
C LEU A 27 2.58 3.09 -0.98
N VAL A 28 1.93 4.16 -1.42
CA VAL A 28 2.58 5.44 -1.70
C VAL A 28 2.04 6.48 -0.74
N LEU A 29 2.90 6.96 0.16
CA LEU A 29 2.57 8.05 1.06
C LEU A 29 2.46 9.36 0.28
N ASP A 30 1.32 10.02 0.39
CA ASP A 30 1.17 11.42 0.03
C ASP A 30 1.88 12.29 1.08
N PRO A 31 2.96 13.01 0.71
CA PRO A 31 3.74 13.78 1.66
C PRO A 31 3.14 15.15 1.98
N GLU A 32 2.05 15.56 1.32
CA GLU A 32 1.45 16.87 1.51
C GLU A 32 1.08 17.12 2.97
N GLY A 33 1.47 18.29 3.50
CA GLY A 33 1.21 18.67 4.90
C GLY A 33 2.08 17.97 5.95
N LEU A 34 2.91 16.98 5.60
CA LEU A 34 3.71 16.22 6.57
C LEU A 34 5.12 16.80 6.81
N SER A 35 5.50 16.92 8.08
CA SER A 35 6.88 17.14 8.49
C SER A 35 7.79 15.95 8.13
N GLY A 36 9.11 16.15 8.19
CA GLY A 36 10.07 15.08 7.90
C GLY A 36 9.98 13.90 8.89
N THR A 37 9.64 14.15 10.15
CA THR A 37 9.47 13.09 11.16
C THR A 37 8.17 12.32 10.95
N GLU A 38 7.07 13.02 10.66
CA GLU A 38 5.79 12.37 10.33
C GLU A 38 5.89 11.51 9.07
N ARG A 39 6.61 11.99 8.04
CA ARG A 39 6.89 11.20 6.84
C ARG A 39 7.63 9.90 7.16
N ARG A 40 8.68 9.96 7.99
CA ARG A 40 9.44 8.76 8.39
C ARG A 40 8.59 7.78 9.19
N ALA A 41 7.80 8.27 10.15
CA ALA A 41 6.93 7.42 10.94
C ALA A 41 5.83 6.76 10.08
N SER A 42 5.23 7.54 9.18
CA SER A 42 4.24 7.06 8.22
C SER A 42 4.83 6.02 7.28
N GLN A 43 6.01 6.27 6.72
CA GLN A 43 6.70 5.34 5.83
C GLN A 43 7.03 4.03 6.55
N SER A 44 7.52 4.09 7.79
CA SER A 44 7.77 2.90 8.61
C SER A 44 6.49 2.10 8.89
N LEU A 45 5.35 2.77 9.12
CA LEU A 45 4.05 2.11 9.27
C LEU A 45 3.64 1.38 7.98
N LEU A 46 3.79 2.02 6.81
CA LEU A 46 3.46 1.42 5.52
C LEU A 46 4.38 0.24 5.17
N GLU A 47 5.67 0.33 5.49
CA GLU A 47 6.63 -0.76 5.31
C GLU A 47 6.28 -1.97 6.20
N GLN A 48 5.92 -1.73 7.47
CA GLN A 48 5.44 -2.79 8.36
C GLN A 48 4.16 -3.44 7.83
N ALA A 49 3.22 -2.65 7.30
CA ALA A 49 2.01 -3.18 6.69
C ALA A 49 2.33 -4.04 5.45
N ALA A 50 3.17 -3.54 4.54
CA ALA A 50 3.58 -4.28 3.35
C ALA A 50 4.29 -5.60 3.70
N ALA A 51 5.16 -5.58 4.73
CA ALA A 51 5.87 -6.77 5.21
C ALA A 51 4.95 -7.81 5.88
N ALA A 52 3.82 -7.39 6.45
CA ALA A 52 2.86 -8.28 7.09
C ALA A 52 1.89 -8.96 6.09
N LEU A 53 1.85 -8.52 4.83
CA LEU A 53 0.94 -9.07 3.83
C LEU A 53 1.46 -10.39 3.25
N PRO A 54 0.57 -11.38 3.01
CA PRO A 54 0.93 -12.58 2.26
C PRO A 54 1.38 -12.23 0.83
N PRO A 55 2.42 -12.88 0.26
CA PRO A 55 2.87 -12.61 -1.10
C PRO A 55 1.76 -12.74 -2.16
N SER A 56 0.82 -13.69 -1.96
CA SER A 56 -0.32 -13.88 -2.87
C SER A 56 -1.35 -12.76 -2.82
N PHE A 57 -1.42 -12.01 -1.72
CA PHE A 57 -2.28 -10.84 -1.58
C PHE A 57 -1.70 -9.68 -2.41
N VAL A 58 -0.41 -9.42 -2.18
CA VAL A 58 0.40 -8.39 -2.84
C VAL A 58 0.35 -8.53 -4.36
N GLN A 59 0.53 -9.75 -4.88
CA GLN A 59 0.48 -10.05 -6.31
C GLN A 59 -0.92 -9.95 -6.93
N ARG A 60 -1.98 -10.19 -6.15
CA ARG A 60 -3.36 -10.18 -6.67
C ARG A 60 -3.99 -8.79 -6.64
N LEU A 61 -3.62 -7.94 -5.67
CA LEU A 61 -4.09 -6.56 -5.63
C LEU A 61 -3.43 -5.69 -6.69
N ASP A 62 -2.12 -5.91 -6.89
CA ASP A 62 -1.31 -5.40 -8.00
C ASP A 62 -1.71 -3.98 -8.48
N ARG A 63 -1.48 -3.01 -7.62
CA ARG A 63 -1.72 -1.59 -7.90
C ARG A 63 -0.95 -0.69 -6.98
N GLU A 64 -0.91 0.57 -7.36
CA GLU A 64 -0.53 1.62 -6.44
C GLU A 64 -1.73 2.01 -5.57
N VAL A 65 -1.48 2.18 -4.27
CA VAL A 65 -2.45 2.64 -3.30
C VAL A 65 -1.88 3.88 -2.63
N SER A 66 -2.49 5.01 -2.92
CA SER A 66 -2.17 6.28 -2.27
C SER A 66 -2.63 6.27 -0.83
N VAL A 67 -1.78 6.73 0.09
CA VAL A 67 -2.11 6.86 1.51
C VAL A 67 -1.85 8.30 1.91
N ARG A 68 -2.89 8.99 2.36
CA ARG A 68 -2.78 10.38 2.86
C ARG A 68 -3.30 10.49 4.28
N TRP A 69 -2.83 11.52 4.99
CA TRP A 69 -3.41 11.92 6.27
C TRP A 69 -4.47 13.00 6.05
N SER A 70 -5.51 13.04 6.86
CA SER A 70 -6.58 14.04 6.76
C SER A 70 -7.11 14.41 8.13
N ASP A 71 -7.42 15.68 8.31
CA ASP A 71 -8.10 16.21 9.51
C ASP A 71 -9.63 16.01 9.45
N ASP A 72 -10.17 15.64 8.30
CA ASP A 72 -11.61 15.47 8.06
C ASP A 72 -12.18 14.13 8.57
N LEU A 73 -11.37 13.31 9.26
CA LEU A 73 -11.84 12.06 9.84
C LEU A 73 -12.39 12.28 11.25
N PRO A 74 -13.53 11.66 11.61
CA PRO A 74 -13.99 11.63 13.00
C PRO A 74 -12.89 11.08 13.93
N ALA A 75 -12.82 11.60 15.15
CA ALA A 75 -11.73 11.32 16.09
C ALA A 75 -11.60 9.83 16.47
N GLU A 76 -12.69 9.08 16.39
CA GLU A 76 -12.76 7.65 16.70
C GLU A 76 -12.30 6.75 15.55
N VAL A 77 -12.17 7.29 14.34
CA VAL A 77 -11.80 6.58 13.12
C VAL A 77 -10.30 6.75 12.88
N TYR A 78 -9.57 5.64 12.79
CA TYR A 78 -8.12 5.67 12.55
C TYR A 78 -7.76 5.79 11.08
N GLY A 79 -8.61 5.23 10.22
CA GLY A 79 -8.46 5.31 8.78
C GLY A 79 -9.67 4.74 8.07
N ARG A 80 -9.70 4.94 6.75
CA ARG A 80 -10.70 4.40 5.85
C ARG A 80 -10.19 4.33 4.42
N THR A 81 -10.71 3.38 3.67
CA THR A 81 -10.59 3.33 2.21
C THR A 81 -11.57 4.32 1.57
N THR A 82 -11.10 5.15 0.63
CA THR A 82 -11.94 6.18 -0.04
C THR A 82 -12.26 5.87 -1.51
N ARG A 83 -11.30 5.31 -2.25
CA ARG A 83 -11.45 4.85 -3.64
C ARG A 83 -10.87 3.45 -3.76
N LEU A 84 -10.81 2.87 -4.96
CA LEU A 84 -10.21 1.55 -5.18
C LEU A 84 -8.67 1.55 -5.11
N ASP A 85 -8.05 2.70 -4.90
CA ASP A 85 -6.61 2.96 -4.94
C ASP A 85 -6.16 4.00 -3.90
N ALA A 86 -7.00 4.27 -2.88
CA ALA A 86 -6.72 5.32 -1.91
C ALA A 86 -7.21 4.99 -0.50
N LEU A 87 -6.29 5.15 0.47
CA LEU A 87 -6.53 5.12 1.91
C LEU A 87 -6.34 6.52 2.49
N VAL A 88 -7.13 6.81 3.51
CA VAL A 88 -6.96 8.01 4.32
C VAL A 88 -6.80 7.61 5.77
N LEU A 89 -5.78 8.14 6.44
CA LEU A 89 -5.52 7.98 7.86
C LEU A 89 -5.84 9.28 8.61
N ASN A 90 -6.20 9.16 9.89
CA ASN A 90 -6.59 10.32 10.71
C ASN A 90 -5.37 11.10 11.21
N ALA A 91 -5.20 12.32 10.71
CA ALA A 91 -4.03 13.17 11.02
C ALA A 91 -3.88 13.47 12.52
N ALA A 92 -4.97 13.45 13.30
CA ALA A 92 -4.94 13.64 14.75
C ALA A 92 -4.09 12.58 15.49
N LEU A 93 -3.78 11.45 14.84
CA LEU A 93 -2.94 10.38 15.40
C LEU A 93 -1.45 10.60 15.17
N LEU A 94 -1.05 11.47 14.23
CA LEU A 94 0.35 11.71 13.88
C LEU A 94 1.22 12.14 15.08
N PRO A 95 0.81 13.11 15.92
CA PRO A 95 1.63 13.55 17.06
C PRO A 95 1.95 12.41 18.04
N ARG A 96 1.01 11.48 18.21
CA ARG A 96 1.17 10.31 19.08
C ARG A 96 1.99 9.21 18.41
N LEU A 97 1.89 9.06 17.09
CA LEU A 97 2.66 8.07 16.33
C LEU A 97 4.15 8.41 16.28
N ILE A 98 4.52 9.69 16.19
CA ILE A 98 5.93 10.10 16.12
C ILE A 98 6.66 10.07 17.48
N ASP A 99 5.92 10.00 18.58
CA ASP A 99 6.45 9.83 19.92
C ASP A 99 6.52 8.33 20.26
N PRO A 100 7.72 7.73 20.40
CA PRO A 100 7.86 6.31 20.65
C PRO A 100 7.14 5.81 21.91
N GLN A 101 7.05 6.63 22.97
CA GLN A 101 6.36 6.24 24.20
C GLN A 101 4.85 6.18 23.97
N GLN A 102 4.30 7.12 23.20
CA GLN A 102 2.87 7.16 22.90
C GLN A 102 2.46 6.18 21.80
N ALA A 103 3.33 5.88 20.85
CA ALA A 103 3.13 4.86 19.82
C ALA A 103 2.97 3.46 20.44
N GLU A 104 3.77 3.15 21.48
CA GLU A 104 3.70 1.88 22.22
C GLU A 104 2.73 1.90 23.40
N ALA A 105 2.20 3.07 23.77
CA ALA A 105 1.24 3.19 24.86
C ALA A 105 -0.07 2.43 24.54
N PRO A 106 -0.77 1.92 25.57
CA PRO A 106 -2.07 1.30 25.41
C PRO A 106 -3.04 2.20 24.64
N SER A 107 -3.62 1.69 23.56
CA SER A 107 -4.60 2.40 22.74
C SER A 107 -6.00 2.40 23.37
N GLY A 108 -6.26 1.48 24.31
CA GLY A 108 -7.59 1.18 24.82
C GLY A 108 -8.46 0.39 23.83
N ARG A 109 -7.86 -0.14 22.76
CA ARG A 109 -8.51 -0.91 21.70
C ARG A 109 -7.89 -2.31 21.57
N THR A 110 -8.43 -3.11 20.65
CA THR A 110 -8.20 -4.57 20.53
C THR A 110 -6.74 -4.99 20.34
N HIS A 111 -5.96 -4.23 19.58
CA HIS A 111 -4.59 -4.53 19.15
C HIS A 111 -3.51 -3.99 20.11
N GLY A 112 -3.91 -3.45 21.27
CA GLY A 112 -3.02 -3.18 22.39
C GLY A 112 -2.39 -1.79 22.35
N SER A 113 -1.50 -1.49 21.40
CA SER A 113 -0.81 -0.20 21.29
C SER A 113 -1.30 0.65 20.11
N LEU A 114 -1.07 1.96 20.16
CA LEU A 114 -1.44 2.86 19.06
C LEU A 114 -0.83 2.43 17.72
N GLN A 115 0.46 2.06 17.71
CA GLN A 115 1.13 1.59 16.51
C GLN A 115 0.49 0.32 15.95
N ARG A 116 0.14 -0.65 16.82
CA ARG A 116 -0.52 -1.89 16.39
C ARG A 116 -1.94 -1.67 15.88
N GLU A 117 -2.68 -0.74 16.47
CA GLU A 117 -3.99 -0.33 15.96
C GLU A 117 -3.91 0.31 14.58
N LEU A 118 -2.95 1.21 14.36
CA LEU A 118 -2.72 1.83 13.05
C LEU A 118 -2.29 0.79 12.01
N LEU A 119 -1.40 -0.13 12.38
CA LEU A 119 -1.01 -1.24 11.51
C LEU A 119 -2.21 -2.13 11.15
N ALA A 120 -3.01 -2.51 12.15
CA ALA A 120 -4.23 -3.29 11.93
C ALA A 120 -5.24 -2.54 11.05
N THR A 121 -5.38 -1.23 11.24
CA THR A 121 -6.22 -0.37 10.40
C THR A 121 -5.77 -0.40 8.95
N VAL A 122 -4.47 -0.19 8.67
CA VAL A 122 -3.95 -0.23 7.29
C VAL A 122 -4.18 -1.61 6.66
N LEU A 123 -3.90 -2.69 7.39
CA LEU A 123 -4.12 -4.06 6.91
C LEU A 123 -5.60 -4.37 6.64
N HIS A 124 -6.49 -3.88 7.50
CA HIS A 124 -7.93 -4.01 7.36
C HIS A 124 -8.44 -3.27 6.12
N GLU A 125 -8.02 -2.03 5.93
CA GLU A 125 -8.41 -1.23 4.77
C GLU A 125 -7.87 -1.80 3.45
N LEU A 126 -6.64 -2.33 3.45
CA LEU A 126 -6.10 -3.04 2.29
C LEU A 126 -6.92 -4.30 1.97
N THR A 127 -7.37 -5.03 3.00
CA THR A 127 -8.26 -6.18 2.81
C THR A 127 -9.60 -5.75 2.19
N HIS A 128 -10.17 -4.64 2.67
CA HIS A 128 -11.36 -4.06 2.04
C HIS A 128 -11.14 -3.64 0.59
N LEU A 129 -9.98 -3.07 0.25
CA LEU A 129 -9.62 -2.78 -1.13
C LEU A 129 -9.54 -4.05 -1.98
N TYR A 130 -8.90 -5.08 -1.45
CA TYR A 130 -8.76 -6.37 -2.11
C TYR A 130 -10.11 -7.00 -2.44
N ASP A 131 -11.02 -7.05 -1.47
CA ASP A 131 -12.34 -7.65 -1.65
C ASP A 131 -13.16 -6.88 -2.69
N ARG A 132 -13.11 -5.53 -2.66
CA ARG A 132 -13.78 -4.70 -3.67
C ARG A 132 -13.19 -4.88 -5.07
N ALA A 133 -11.87 -5.05 -5.18
CA ALA A 133 -11.22 -5.31 -6.46
C ALA A 133 -11.61 -6.67 -7.05
N GLN A 134 -11.80 -7.69 -6.19
CA GLN A 134 -12.27 -9.01 -6.64
C GLN A 134 -13.74 -9.00 -7.10
N LEU A 135 -14.58 -8.18 -6.50
CA LEU A 135 -15.97 -7.99 -6.93
C LEU A 135 -16.10 -7.31 -8.30
N TRP A 136 -15.03 -6.71 -8.82
CA TRP A 136 -14.98 -6.11 -10.16
C TRP A 136 -13.99 -6.86 -11.07
N PRO A 137 -14.34 -8.05 -11.59
CA PRO A 137 -13.50 -8.76 -12.55
C PRO A 137 -13.19 -7.85 -13.74
N GLN A 138 -11.96 -7.97 -14.26
CA GLN A 138 -11.45 -7.08 -15.32
C GLN A 138 -12.37 -6.99 -16.55
N GLU A 139 -13.20 -8.01 -16.79
CA GLU A 139 -14.19 -8.05 -17.89
C GLU A 139 -15.23 -6.92 -17.82
N GLN A 140 -15.57 -6.42 -16.62
CA GLN A 140 -16.55 -5.35 -16.48
C GLN A 140 -15.95 -3.94 -16.67
N ARG A 141 -14.62 -3.78 -16.68
CA ARG A 141 -13.98 -2.47 -16.93
C ARG A 141 -14.12 -1.99 -18.38
N GLN A 142 -14.33 -2.90 -19.34
CA GLN A 142 -14.49 -2.51 -20.75
C GLN A 142 -15.91 -2.06 -21.11
N LEU A 143 -16.89 -2.23 -20.22
CA LEU A 143 -18.30 -1.92 -20.50
C LEU A 143 -18.74 -0.55 -19.98
N GLN A 144 -17.93 0.15 -19.19
CA GLN A 144 -18.28 1.46 -18.62
C GLN A 144 -17.71 2.67 -19.39
N TRP A 145 -17.11 2.47 -20.57
CA TRP A 145 -16.57 3.54 -21.40
C TRP A 145 -17.20 3.65 -22.80
N ARG A 146 -18.50 3.37 -22.91
CA ARG A 146 -19.28 3.67 -24.12
C ARG A 146 -20.33 4.72 -23.83
#